data_AF-A0A966B2A3-F1
#
_entry.id   AF-A0A966B2A3-F1
#
_cell.length_a   1.000
_cell.length_b   1.000
_cell.length_c   1.000
_cell.angle_alpha   90.00
_cell.angle_beta   90.00
_cell.angle_gamma   90.00
#
_symmetry.space_group_name_H-M   'P 1'
#
loop_
_entity.id
_entity.type
_entity.pdbx_description
1 polymer ?
#
loop_
_entity_poly.entity_id
_entity_poly.type
_entity_poly.pdbx_seq_one_letter_code
_entity_poly.pdbx_strand_id
1 'polypeptide(L)'
;MRTSPKLLLFASRMQVSKFTALGALCHAWMIADEHATGKGFLEGLNFTDLNDMVGIENLAESMALVGWIEEVEEGIQFLEYELHNGAEAKVRAQAQKRQAKRRTRLASKAKDFSRT
;
A
#
# COMPACT_ATOMS: atom_id res chain seq x y z
N MET A 1 1.17 -11.75 -0.45
CA MET A 1 1.90 -10.55 0.02
C MET A 1 3.22 -10.90 0.73
N ARG A 2 3.24 -11.75 1.77
CA ARG A 2 4.45 -12.07 2.56
C ARG A 2 5.62 -12.75 1.82
N THR A 3 5.35 -13.37 0.66
CA THR A 3 6.32 -14.13 -0.15
C THR A 3 6.51 -13.54 -1.55
N SER A 4 6.04 -12.31 -1.79
CA SER A 4 6.21 -11.68 -3.11
C SER A 4 7.69 -11.53 -3.45
N PRO A 5 8.17 -11.98 -4.63
CA PRO A 5 9.54 -11.76 -5.07
C PRO A 5 9.95 -10.28 -5.02
N LYS A 6 9.03 -9.37 -5.36
CA LYS A 6 9.26 -7.92 -5.25
C LYS A 6 9.56 -7.48 -3.80
N LEU A 7 8.83 -8.00 -2.82
CA LEU A 7 9.06 -7.68 -1.40
C LEU A 7 10.41 -8.22 -0.91
N LEU A 8 10.84 -9.38 -1.42
CA LEU A 8 12.15 -9.95 -1.08
C LEU A 8 13.29 -9.12 -1.66
N LEU A 9 13.17 -8.69 -2.93
CA LEU A 9 14.14 -7.80 -3.58
C LEU A 9 14.22 -6.45 -2.86
N PHE A 10 13.06 -5.87 -2.54
CA PHE A 10 12.94 -4.63 -1.77
C PHE A 10 13.63 -4.72 -0.40
N ALA A 11 13.31 -5.74 0.40
CA ALA A 11 13.93 -5.96 1.71
C ALA A 11 15.44 -6.19 1.63
N SER A 12 15.90 -6.95 0.63
CA SER A 12 17.31 -7.23 0.42
C SER A 12 18.11 -5.98 0.08
N ARG A 13 17.53 -5.06 -0.70
CA ARG A 13 18.20 -3.84 -1.16
C ARG A 13 18.38 -2.83 -0.03
N MET A 14 17.38 -2.71 0.84
CA MET A 14 17.43 -1.90 2.06
C MET A 14 18.25 -2.55 3.19
N GLN A 15 18.68 -3.81 3.03
CA GLN A 15 19.37 -4.60 4.06
C GLN A 15 18.60 -4.75 5.39
N VAL A 16 17.26 -4.81 5.31
CA VAL A 16 16.39 -4.96 6.49
C VAL A 16 15.62 -6.27 6.49
N SER A 17 15.03 -6.62 7.63
CA SER A 17 14.12 -7.76 7.71
C SER A 17 12.90 -7.56 6.80
N LYS A 18 12.30 -8.66 6.32
CA LYS A 18 11.07 -8.60 5.51
C LYS A 18 9.91 -7.91 6.24
N PHE A 19 9.90 -7.96 7.57
CA PHE A 19 8.88 -7.30 8.40
C PHE A 19 9.09 -5.80 8.44
N THR A 20 10.34 -5.38 8.63
CA THR A 20 10.74 -3.98 8.56
C THR A 20 10.40 -3.40 7.18
N ALA A 21 10.79 -4.10 6.11
CA ALA A 21 10.46 -3.72 4.74
C ALA A 21 8.94 -3.60 4.53
N LEU A 22 8.15 -4.57 5.01
CA LEU A 22 6.69 -4.50 4.89
C LEU A 22 6.11 -3.28 5.62
N GLY A 23 6.57 -2.99 6.83
CA GLY A 23 6.14 -1.82 7.58
C GLY A 23 6.50 -0.51 6.87
N ALA A 24 7.72 -0.42 6.35
CA ALA A 24 8.20 0.73 5.62
C ALA A 24 7.42 0.97 4.31
N LEU A 25 7.14 -0.11 3.58
CA LEU A 25 6.29 -0.06 2.38
C LEU A 25 4.89 0.45 2.73
N CYS A 26 4.26 -0.10 3.77
CA CYS A 26 2.96 0.38 4.24
C CYS A 26 2.99 1.88 4.60
N HIS A 27 4.04 2.33 5.29
CA HIS A 27 4.19 3.73 5.68
C HIS A 27 4.33 4.65 4.45
N ALA A 28 5.16 4.28 3.46
CA ALA A 28 5.31 5.03 2.22
C ALA A 28 3.97 5.18 1.47
N TRP A 29 3.17 4.11 1.39
CA TRP A 29 1.83 4.18 0.78
C TRP A 29 0.83 5.01 1.58
N MET A 30 0.97 5.09 2.92
CA MET A 30 0.17 5.98 3.76
C MET A 30 0.52 7.45 3.52
N ILE A 31 1.82 7.78 3.40
CA ILE A 31 2.29 9.12 3.02
C ILE A 31 1.69 9.52 1.67
N ALA A 32 1.70 8.61 0.69
CA ALA A 32 1.09 8.86 -0.61
C ALA A 32 -0.44 9.07 -0.51
N ASP A 33 -1.16 8.25 0.28
CA ASP A 33 -2.60 8.43 0.49
C ASP A 33 -2.96 9.79 1.11
N GLU A 34 -2.10 10.30 2.00
CA GLU A 34 -2.33 11.56 2.72
C GLU A 34 -1.93 12.80 1.91
N HIS A 35 -0.82 12.74 1.20
CA HIS A 35 -0.18 13.92 0.62
C HIS A 35 -0.10 13.94 -0.91
N ALA A 36 -0.24 12.79 -1.58
CA ALA A 36 -0.16 12.77 -3.02
C ALA A 36 -1.43 13.35 -3.66
N THR A 37 -1.28 13.92 -4.85
CA THR A 37 -2.41 14.31 -5.69
C THR A 37 -3.30 13.09 -5.98
N GLY A 38 -4.50 13.31 -6.54
CA GLY A 38 -5.42 12.21 -6.88
C GLY A 38 -4.86 11.16 -7.84
N LYS A 39 -3.70 11.41 -8.46
CA LYS A 39 -2.98 10.48 -9.35
C LYS A 39 -1.70 9.92 -8.74
N GLY A 40 -1.43 10.14 -7.45
CA GLY A 40 -0.27 9.59 -6.76
C GLY A 40 1.03 10.38 -6.92
N PHE A 41 0.95 11.66 -7.30
CA PHE A 41 2.12 12.53 -7.39
C PHE A 41 2.37 13.26 -6.07
N LEU A 42 3.56 13.07 -5.48
CA LEU A 42 4.08 13.85 -4.35
C LEU A 42 4.93 15.00 -4.89
N GLU A 43 4.37 16.20 -4.88
CA GLU A 43 4.99 17.42 -5.40
C GLU A 43 6.06 17.96 -4.46
N GLY A 44 7.20 18.36 -5.01
CA GLY A 44 8.29 19.04 -4.30
C GLY A 44 9.17 18.14 -3.44
N LEU A 45 8.95 16.82 -3.44
CA LEU A 45 9.73 15.86 -2.67
C LEU A 45 10.65 15.04 -3.57
N ASN A 46 11.83 14.69 -3.07
CA ASN A 46 12.76 13.76 -3.72
C ASN A 46 12.91 12.46 -2.91
N PHE A 47 13.65 11.50 -3.45
CA PHE A 47 13.85 10.20 -2.79
C PHE A 47 14.45 10.28 -1.39
N THR A 48 15.33 11.26 -1.13
CA THR A 48 15.91 11.48 0.20
C THR A 48 14.83 11.91 1.19
N ASP A 49 13.93 12.83 0.80
CA ASP A 49 12.83 13.27 1.66
C ASP A 49 11.90 12.09 2.01
N LEU A 50 11.59 11.23 1.04
CA LEU A 50 10.77 10.04 1.28
C LEU A 50 11.46 9.03 2.22
N ASN A 51 12.77 8.82 2.04
CA ASN A 51 13.57 7.99 2.93
C ASN A 51 13.56 8.53 4.37
N ASP A 52 13.71 9.85 4.54
CA ASP A 52 13.72 10.53 5.84
C ASP A 52 12.34 10.47 6.54
N MET A 53 11.25 10.69 5.79
CA MET A 53 9.89 10.58 6.34
C MET A 53 9.58 9.16 6.83
N VAL A 54 10.06 8.13 6.12
CA VAL A 54 9.86 6.73 6.53
C VAL A 54 10.88 6.29 7.58
N GLY A 55 12.03 6.95 7.65
CA GLY A 55 13.15 6.63 8.53
C GLY A 55 13.96 5.41 8.10
N ILE A 56 13.99 5.10 6.79
CA ILE A 56 14.83 4.02 6.26
C ILE A 56 15.56 4.47 4.99
N GLU A 57 16.89 4.37 5.03
CA GLU A 57 17.76 4.63 3.89
C GLU A 57 17.52 3.65 2.74
N ASN A 58 17.73 4.13 1.51
CA ASN A 58 17.58 3.36 0.27
C ASN A 58 16.14 2.85 0.01
N LEU A 59 15.14 3.32 0.73
CA LEU A 59 13.77 2.86 0.59
C LEU A 59 13.19 3.27 -0.77
N ALA A 60 13.23 4.54 -1.12
CA ALA A 60 12.66 5.09 -2.34
C ALA A 60 13.33 4.49 -3.59
N GLU A 61 14.65 4.39 -3.59
CA GLU A 61 15.44 3.73 -4.63
C GLU A 61 15.04 2.26 -4.79
N SER A 62 14.80 1.57 -3.67
CA SER A 62 14.36 0.18 -3.68
C SER A 62 12.91 0.04 -4.17
N MET A 63 12.03 0.99 -3.86
CA MET A 63 10.66 1.06 -4.39
C MET A 63 10.68 1.32 -5.90
N ALA A 64 11.57 2.20 -6.37
CA ALA A 64 11.73 2.50 -7.79
C ALA A 64 12.24 1.30 -8.57
N LEU A 65 13.23 0.59 -8.03
CA LEU A 65 13.78 -0.63 -8.63
C LEU A 65 12.72 -1.72 -8.87
N VAL A 66 11.75 -1.86 -7.97
CA VAL A 66 10.66 -2.85 -8.11
C VAL A 66 9.44 -2.31 -8.87
N GLY A 67 9.52 -1.08 -9.36
CA GLY A 67 8.51 -0.41 -10.18
C GLY A 67 7.27 0.00 -9.39
N TRP A 68 7.43 0.51 -8.16
CA TRP A 68 6.32 1.08 -7.38
C TRP A 68 6.29 2.61 -7.42
N ILE A 69 7.44 3.24 -7.59
CA ILE A 69 7.54 4.70 -7.73
C ILE A 69 8.55 5.03 -8.83
N GLU A 70 8.55 6.28 -9.26
CA GLU A 70 9.61 6.88 -10.06
C GLU A 70 9.88 8.30 -9.58
N GLU A 71 11.13 8.74 -9.67
CA GLU A 71 11.49 10.14 -9.48
C GLU A 71 11.27 10.85 -10.81
N VAL A 72 10.52 11.93 -10.78
CA VAL A 72 10.23 12.76 -11.95
C VAL A 72 10.64 14.20 -11.66
N GLU A 73 10.63 15.03 -12.68
CA GLU A 73 10.82 16.47 -12.48
C GLU A 73 9.77 16.98 -11.47
N GLU A 74 10.25 17.74 -10.47
CA GLU A 74 9.43 18.33 -9.41
C GLU A 74 8.74 17.36 -8.43
N GLY A 75 9.07 16.06 -8.41
CA GLY A 75 8.49 15.19 -7.38
C GLY A 75 8.70 13.68 -7.52
N ILE A 76 7.87 12.93 -6.78
CA ILE A 76 7.83 11.46 -6.81
C ILE A 76 6.47 11.02 -7.32
N GLN A 77 6.45 10.16 -8.33
CA GLN A 77 5.23 9.55 -8.83
C GLN A 77 5.07 8.14 -8.26
N PHE A 78 3.97 7.89 -7.55
CA PHE A 78 3.55 6.54 -7.17
C PHE A 78 2.83 5.88 -8.34
N LEU A 79 3.38 4.76 -8.81
CA LEU A 79 2.83 4.02 -9.95
C LEU A 79 1.64 3.18 -9.52
N GLU A 80 0.69 2.96 -10.42
CA GLU A 80 -0.54 2.21 -10.14
C GLU A 80 -1.30 2.73 -8.88
N TYR A 81 -1.16 4.02 -8.58
CA TYR A 81 -1.74 4.63 -7.39
C TYR A 81 -3.25 4.41 -7.31
N GLU A 82 -3.98 4.54 -8.42
CA GLU A 82 -5.43 4.33 -8.44
C GLU A 82 -5.85 2.88 -8.10
N LEU A 83 -5.02 1.89 -8.39
CA LEU A 83 -5.31 0.49 -8.04
C LEU A 83 -5.31 0.26 -6.54
N HIS A 84 -4.46 1.00 -5.82
CA HIS A 84 -4.19 0.85 -4.39
C HIS A 84 -4.96 1.87 -3.55
N ASN A 85 -4.89 3.15 -3.93
CA ASN A 85 -5.37 4.30 -3.17
C ASN A 85 -6.42 5.14 -3.95
N GLY A 86 -6.83 4.71 -5.15
CA GLY A 86 -7.85 5.41 -5.94
C GLY A 86 -9.24 5.43 -5.27
N ALA A 87 -10.08 6.39 -5.67
CA ALA A 87 -11.47 6.49 -5.21
C ALA A 87 -12.23 5.16 -5.38
N GLU A 88 -12.00 4.47 -6.50
CA GLU A 88 -12.58 3.15 -6.76
C GLU A 88 -12.01 2.06 -5.84
N ALA A 89 -10.74 2.11 -5.45
CA ALA A 89 -10.15 1.15 -4.51
C ALA A 89 -10.83 1.25 -3.14
N LYS A 90 -11.06 2.48 -2.65
CA LYS A 90 -11.80 2.75 -1.42
C LYS A 90 -13.25 2.25 -1.50
N VAL A 91 -13.93 2.50 -2.62
CA VAL A 91 -15.30 2.00 -2.86
C VAL A 91 -15.34 0.47 -2.92
N ARG A 92 -14.39 -0.17 -3.63
CA ARG A 92 -14.24 -1.64 -3.69
C ARG A 92 -14.00 -2.24 -2.32
N ALA A 93 -13.08 -1.68 -1.53
CA ALA A 93 -12.79 -2.15 -0.18
C ALA A 93 -14.03 -2.05 0.74
N GLN A 94 -14.77 -0.94 0.68
CA GLN A 94 -16.01 -0.79 1.44
C GLN A 94 -17.11 -1.76 0.96
N ALA A 95 -17.25 -1.98 -0.34
CA ALA A 95 -18.21 -2.92 -0.91
C ALA A 95 -17.91 -4.35 -0.47
N GLN A 96 -16.64 -4.77 -0.51
CA GLN A 96 -16.21 -6.07 0.00
C GLN A 96 -16.50 -6.23 1.49
N LYS A 97 -16.22 -5.21 2.32
CA LYS A 97 -16.54 -5.21 3.75
C LYS A 97 -18.05 -5.35 4.00
N ARG A 98 -18.89 -4.65 3.23
CA ARG A 98 -20.35 -4.78 3.27
C ARG A 98 -20.81 -6.19 2.90
N GLN A 99 -20.24 -6.77 1.83
CA GLN A 99 -20.59 -8.11 1.38
C GLN A 99 -20.18 -9.19 2.39
N ALA A 100 -18.99 -9.07 2.99
CA ALA A 100 -18.51 -9.96 4.05
C ALA A 100 -19.46 -9.93 5.25
N LYS A 101 -19.82 -8.73 5.74
CA LYS A 101 -20.78 -8.57 6.85
C LYS A 101 -22.14 -9.19 6.54
N ARG A 102 -22.63 -9.06 5.30
CA ARG A 102 -23.87 -9.71 4.84
C ARG A 102 -23.76 -11.24 4.90
N ARG A 103 -22.64 -11.82 4.43
CA ARG A 103 -22.42 -13.27 4.48
C ARG A 103 -22.42 -13.81 5.91
N THR A 104 -21.72 -13.13 6.83
CA THR A 104 -21.69 -13.52 8.25
C THR A 104 -23.09 -13.51 8.88
N ARG A 105 -23.89 -12.46 8.60
CA ARG A 105 -25.28 -12.36 9.11
C ARG A 105 -26.19 -13.46 8.56
N LEU A 106 -26.02 -13.83 7.29
CA LEU A 106 -26.79 -14.94 6.70
C LEU A 106 -26.38 -16.28 7.29
N ALA A 107 -25.09 -16.50 7.52
CA ALA A 107 -24.57 -17.72 8.14
C ALA A 107 -25.05 -17.88 9.60
N SER A 108 -25.11 -16.80 10.38
CA SER A 108 -25.65 -16.85 11.74
C SER A 108 -27.16 -17.17 11.73
N LYS A 109 -27.92 -16.53 10.85
CA LYS A 109 -29.37 -16.78 10.72
C LYS A 109 -29.68 -18.22 10.28
N ALA A 110 -28.86 -18.80 9.41
CA ALA A 110 -28.99 -20.20 8.99
C ALA A 110 -28.69 -21.19 10.13
N LYS A 111 -27.74 -20.86 11.03
CA LYS A 111 -27.45 -21.68 12.22
C LYS A 111 -28.58 -21.64 13.25
N ASP A 112 -29.22 -20.49 13.45
CA ASP A 112 -30.34 -20.37 14.39
C ASP A 112 -31.57 -21.14 13.88
N PHE A 113 -31.83 -21.13 12.58
CA PHE A 113 -32.94 -21.86 11.96
C PHE A 113 -32.74 -23.38 11.96
N SER A 114 -31.50 -23.86 12.03
CA SER A 114 -31.19 -25.30 12.09
C SER A 114 -31.19 -25.85 13.53
N ARG A 115 -31.40 -25.01 14.54
CA ARG A 115 -31.45 -25.36 15.98
C ARG A 115 -32.87 -25.38 16.56
N THR A 116 -33.86 -25.03 15.75
CA THR A 116 -35.30 -25.11 16.02
C THR A 116 -35.90 -26.25 15.22
#